data_AF-A0A7L2EMH4-F1
#
_entry.id   AF-A0A7L2EMH4-F1
#
_cell.length_a   1.000
_cell.length_b   1.000
_cell.length_c   1.000
_cell.angle_alpha   90.00
_cell.angle_beta   90.00
_cell.angle_gamma   90.00
#
_symmetry.space_group_name_H-M   'P 1'
#
loop_
_entity.id
_entity.type
_entity.pdbx_description
1 polymer ?
#
loop_
_entity_poly.entity_id
_entity_poly.type
_entity_poly.pdbx_seq_one_letter_code
_entity_poly.pdbx_strand_id
1 'polypeptide(L)'
;GMQSHLQALLSLYKLFCPELVTITLPGKKTYFKNSEGPWKAAITAVRQRNQGTSPLSQAVFLSMPQPRSRKRKWNAQLVIPSSSAYTSNLGEDLSFTSKSFPVEQLQTFPQLLQNIHHLEFPSRMGSVLTNPLLLHYMNCIKDESIYLRLSYWMGQMLQEECTWCVVDKPCEEEFRSFLETIYKAECFLQEGFSACEEFLYKTLPLWDGVCCRSEVLGLVSWIPLSSFSDVKSYLYDPLAQLFFTSSIYFKCSVLESLKELLQNWLSGNVVQADLESS
;
A
#
# COMPACT_ATOMS: atom_id res chain seq x y z
N GLY A 1 2.47 25.54 25.39
CA GLY A 1 2.84 24.13 25.12
C GLY A 1 2.77 23.89 23.62
N MET A 2 3.73 23.14 23.06
CA MET A 2 3.82 22.88 21.63
C MET A 2 2.63 21.99 21.19
N GLN A 3 1.84 22.43 20.21
CA GLN A 3 0.62 21.71 19.81
C GLN A 3 0.94 20.43 19.04
N SER A 4 0.29 19.31 19.41
CA SER A 4 0.51 17.98 18.81
C SER A 4 0.26 17.95 17.30
N HIS A 5 -0.78 18.63 16.82
CA HIS A 5 -1.13 18.69 15.39
C HIS A 5 -0.09 19.46 14.55
N LEU A 6 0.59 20.46 15.13
CA LEU A 6 1.68 21.17 14.46
C LEU A 6 2.95 20.34 14.41
N GLN A 7 3.26 19.61 15.49
CA GLN A 7 4.36 18.64 15.48
C GLN A 7 4.15 17.54 14.44
N ALA A 8 2.90 17.09 14.29
CA ALA A 8 2.51 16.14 13.25
C ALA A 8 2.75 16.69 11.84
N LEU A 9 2.25 17.90 11.57
CA LEU A 9 2.42 18.54 10.27
C LEU A 9 3.89 18.74 9.94
N LEU A 10 4.70 19.18 10.91
CA LEU A 10 6.14 19.36 10.75
C LEU A 10 6.86 18.02 10.54
N SER A 11 6.41 16.93 11.17
CA SER A 11 6.98 15.59 10.93
C SER A 11 6.67 15.11 9.52
N LEU A 12 5.48 15.41 9.01
CA LEU A 12 5.07 15.17 7.64
C LEU A 12 5.90 16.03 6.67
N TYR A 13 6.05 17.32 6.93
CA TYR A 13 6.85 18.21 6.10
C TYR A 13 8.32 17.80 6.08
N LYS A 14 8.88 17.30 7.19
CA LYS A 14 10.24 16.77 7.25
C LYS A 14 10.42 15.51 6.41
N LEU A 15 9.37 14.70 6.27
CA LEU A 15 9.36 13.51 5.41
C LEU A 15 9.34 13.87 3.92
N PHE A 16 8.65 14.95 3.54
CA PHE A 16 8.51 15.39 2.16
C PHE A 16 9.63 16.35 1.70
N CYS A 17 10.16 17.16 2.60
CA CYS A 17 11.20 18.15 2.35
C CYS A 17 12.09 18.29 3.59
N PRO A 18 13.05 17.36 3.80
CA PRO A 18 13.90 17.37 5.00
C PRO A 18 14.72 18.67 5.14
N GLU A 19 15.13 19.26 4.01
CA GLU A 19 15.89 20.52 3.95
C GLU A 19 15.16 21.73 4.56
N LEU A 20 13.82 21.70 4.58
CA LEU A 20 13.00 22.81 5.08
C LEU A 20 12.69 22.69 6.57
N VAL A 21 13.00 21.55 7.21
CA VAL A 21 12.69 21.30 8.63
C VAL A 21 13.95 20.89 9.40
N THR A 22 14.69 21.91 9.85
CA THR A 22 15.92 21.76 10.66
C THR A 22 15.67 21.33 12.11
N ILE A 23 14.41 21.31 12.55
CA ILE A 23 14.04 21.01 13.93
C ILE A 23 14.05 19.49 14.19
N THR A 24 14.60 19.06 15.31
CA THR A 24 14.51 17.68 15.80
C THR A 24 13.13 17.42 16.39
N LEU A 25 12.37 16.51 15.79
CA LEU A 25 11.02 16.14 16.21
C LEU A 25 11.03 14.75 16.87
N PRO A 26 10.23 14.52 17.92
CA PRO A 26 10.12 13.20 18.55
C PRO A 26 9.53 12.17 17.57
N GLY A 27 10.00 10.92 17.68
CA GLY A 27 9.69 9.82 16.76
C GLY A 27 8.22 9.43 16.66
N LYS A 28 7.89 8.84 15.50
CA LYS A 28 6.59 8.33 15.00
C LYS A 28 5.47 8.26 16.06
N LYS A 29 4.50 9.16 15.94
CA LYS A 29 3.13 8.97 16.47
C LYS A 29 2.14 9.25 15.35
N THR A 30 1.09 8.45 15.23
CA THR A 30 0.00 8.71 14.29
C THR A 30 -0.87 9.82 14.87
N TYR A 31 -0.59 11.05 14.43
CA TYR A 31 -1.20 12.25 15.03
C TYR A 31 -2.52 12.65 14.36
N PHE A 32 -2.70 12.36 13.07
CA PHE A 32 -3.92 12.66 12.35
C PHE A 32 -4.82 11.43 12.36
N LYS A 33 -5.82 11.41 13.26
CA LYS A 33 -6.91 10.43 13.19
C LYS A 33 -7.85 10.86 12.08
N ASN A 34 -8.09 9.97 11.13
CA ASN A 34 -9.02 10.20 10.03
C ASN A 34 -10.46 10.30 10.60
N SER A 35 -11.01 11.51 10.74
CA SER A 35 -12.36 11.74 11.29
C SER A 35 -13.49 11.33 10.34
N GLU A 36 -13.14 10.75 9.19
CA GLU A 36 -14.04 10.50 8.08
C GLU A 36 -14.93 9.26 8.28
N GLY A 37 -14.73 8.44 9.30
CA GLY A 37 -15.47 7.20 9.49
C GLY A 37 -17.01 7.29 9.38
N PRO A 38 -17.69 8.07 10.25
CA PRO A 38 -19.14 8.20 10.19
C PRO A 38 -19.62 8.94 8.93
N TRP A 39 -18.81 9.85 8.38
CA TRP A 39 -19.14 10.58 7.16
C TRP A 39 -19.03 9.71 5.90
N LYS A 40 -18.05 8.81 5.83
CA LYS A 40 -17.91 7.82 4.75
C LYS A 40 -19.10 6.88 4.71
N ALA A 41 -19.49 6.32 5.86
CA ALA A 41 -20.66 5.45 5.98
C ALA A 41 -21.97 6.17 5.59
N ALA A 42 -22.13 7.43 5.99
CA ALA A 42 -23.27 8.24 5.59
C ALA A 42 -23.29 8.50 4.06
N ILE A 43 -22.13 8.82 3.47
CA ILE A 43 -22.00 9.09 2.03
C ILE A 43 -22.25 7.82 1.20
N THR A 44 -21.74 6.66 1.62
CA THR A 44 -21.98 5.38 0.95
C THR A 44 -23.45 4.98 1.04
N ALA A 45 -24.11 5.15 2.20
CA ALA A 45 -25.54 4.89 2.37
C ALA A 45 -26.41 5.79 1.47
N VAL A 46 -26.12 7.09 1.41
CA VAL A 46 -26.81 8.03 0.51
C VAL A 46 -26.62 7.63 -0.95
N ARG A 47 -25.43 7.17 -1.32
CA ARG A 47 -25.14 6.79 -2.70
C ARG A 47 -25.83 5.48 -3.12
N GLN A 48 -25.85 4.48 -2.25
CA GLN A 48 -26.56 3.23 -2.51
C GLN A 48 -28.06 3.48 -2.67
N ARG A 49 -28.63 4.37 -1.84
CA ARG A 49 -30.02 4.82 -1.97
C ARG A 49 -30.32 5.46 -3.32
N ASN A 50 -29.35 6.17 -3.89
CA ASN A 50 -29.50 6.87 -5.17
C ASN A 50 -29.20 5.99 -6.40
N GLN A 51 -28.71 4.75 -6.24
CA GLN A 51 -28.37 3.85 -7.34
C GLN A 51 -29.40 2.72 -7.59
N GLY A 52 -30.53 2.72 -6.89
CA GLY A 52 -31.60 1.72 -7.08
C GLY A 52 -32.69 2.13 -8.08
N THR A 53 -32.89 1.27 -9.10
CA THR A 53 -34.06 1.11 -10.00
C THR A 53 -33.98 1.75 -11.41
N SER A 54 -33.44 1.00 -12.38
CA SER A 54 -33.78 1.14 -13.81
C SER A 54 -33.76 -0.25 -14.46
N PRO A 55 -34.88 -0.74 -15.03
CA PRO A 55 -34.90 -1.96 -15.81
C PRO A 55 -34.71 -1.68 -17.31
N LEU A 56 -34.26 -2.72 -18.03
CA LEU A 56 -34.24 -2.89 -19.50
C LEU A 56 -33.13 -2.19 -20.31
N SER A 57 -32.17 -2.99 -20.82
CA SER A 57 -32.09 -3.33 -22.25
C SER A 57 -30.83 -4.16 -22.56
N GLN A 58 -31.07 -5.35 -23.09
CA GLN A 58 -30.09 -6.29 -23.61
C GLN A 58 -30.17 -6.22 -25.15
N ALA A 59 -29.12 -5.79 -25.85
CA ALA A 59 -28.74 -6.23 -27.21
C ALA A 59 -27.56 -5.42 -27.79
N VAL A 60 -26.46 -6.14 -28.03
CA VAL A 60 -25.57 -6.15 -29.21
C VAL A 60 -25.38 -4.85 -30.01
N PHE A 61 -24.14 -4.34 -30.09
CA PHE A 61 -23.53 -3.90 -31.36
C PHE A 61 -21.99 -3.93 -31.28
N LEU A 62 -21.38 -4.53 -32.31
CA LEU A 62 -19.95 -4.56 -32.62
C LEU A 62 -19.47 -3.17 -33.08
N SER A 63 -18.35 -2.67 -32.54
CA SER A 63 -17.27 -1.91 -33.23
C SER A 63 -16.48 -1.02 -32.25
N MET A 64 -15.16 -1.17 -32.26
CA MET A 64 -14.18 -0.12 -31.90
C MET A 64 -14.18 0.96 -33.02
N PRO A 65 -13.79 2.24 -32.83
CA PRO A 65 -12.75 2.74 -31.90
C PRO A 65 -13.04 4.10 -31.18
N GLN A 66 -12.14 4.46 -30.26
CA GLN A 66 -12.01 5.68 -29.42
C GLN A 66 -12.58 5.64 -27.99
N PRO A 67 -11.75 5.88 -26.94
CA PRO A 67 -12.24 6.02 -25.57
C PRO A 67 -12.67 7.46 -25.34
N ARG A 68 -13.96 7.75 -25.55
CA ARG A 68 -14.60 8.91 -24.94
C ARG A 68 -14.78 8.67 -23.46
N SER A 69 -14.27 9.63 -22.69
CA SER A 69 -14.35 9.73 -21.24
C SER A 69 -15.79 9.76 -20.71
N ARG A 70 -15.90 9.42 -19.41
CA ARG A 70 -17.05 9.55 -18.49
C ARG A 70 -17.96 8.32 -18.34
N LYS A 71 -17.52 7.40 -17.47
CA LYS A 71 -18.34 6.95 -16.34
C LYS A 71 -17.53 7.15 -15.04
N ARG A 72 -17.87 8.19 -14.29
CA ARG A 72 -17.33 8.47 -12.94
C ARG A 72 -17.78 7.37 -11.98
N LYS A 73 -16.95 6.35 -11.76
CA LYS A 73 -16.97 5.51 -10.54
C LYS A 73 -15.98 6.15 -9.56
N TRP A 74 -16.47 6.68 -8.45
CA TRP A 74 -15.67 7.40 -7.44
C TRP A 74 -15.97 6.82 -6.05
N ASN A 75 -15.36 5.70 -5.67
CA ASN A 75 -15.07 5.42 -4.26
C ASN A 75 -13.54 5.59 -4.15
N ALA A 76 -13.10 6.75 -3.68
CA ALA A 76 -11.83 7.33 -4.09
C ALA A 76 -10.71 7.26 -3.06
N GLN A 77 -10.81 6.33 -2.12
CA GLN A 77 -9.74 6.10 -1.15
C GLN A 77 -9.21 4.66 -1.20
N LEU A 78 -9.94 3.72 -1.80
CA LEU A 78 -9.52 2.32 -1.92
C LEU A 78 -9.30 1.85 -3.37
N VAL A 79 -9.75 2.63 -4.37
CA VAL A 79 -9.17 2.52 -5.72
C VAL A 79 -7.97 3.43 -5.75
N ILE A 80 -6.79 2.85 -5.82
CA ILE A 80 -5.55 3.54 -6.13
C ILE A 80 -5.79 4.42 -7.36
N PRO A 81 -5.91 5.75 -7.20
CA PRO A 81 -6.25 6.60 -8.32
C PRO A 81 -5.04 6.61 -9.24
N SER A 82 -5.26 6.37 -10.54
CA SER A 82 -4.26 6.72 -11.55
C SER A 82 -3.80 8.14 -11.27
N SER A 83 -2.48 8.34 -11.27
CA SER A 83 -1.87 9.64 -11.07
C SER A 83 -2.65 10.65 -11.92
N SER A 84 -3.09 11.75 -11.34
CA SER A 84 -3.66 12.84 -12.12
C SER A 84 -3.10 14.12 -11.54
N ALA A 85 -2.08 14.64 -12.19
CA ALA A 85 -1.82 16.07 -12.15
C ALA A 85 -3.11 16.79 -12.55
N TYR A 86 -3.70 17.51 -11.59
CA TYR A 86 -4.82 18.41 -11.82
C TYR A 86 -4.36 19.50 -12.81
N THR A 87 -4.61 19.31 -14.11
CA THR A 87 -4.65 20.43 -15.05
C THR A 87 -6.05 21.02 -15.00
N SER A 88 -6.33 21.78 -13.94
CA SER A 88 -7.42 22.74 -13.99
C SER A 88 -6.95 23.89 -14.89
N ASN A 89 -7.58 24.00 -16.05
CA ASN A 89 -7.53 25.18 -16.91
C ASN A 89 -7.82 26.43 -16.08
N LEU A 90 -6.80 27.16 -15.67
CA LEU A 90 -6.92 28.52 -15.17
C LEU A 90 -5.61 29.25 -15.46
N GLY A 91 -5.67 30.18 -16.42
CA GLY A 91 -4.72 31.28 -16.57
C GLY A 91 -3.32 30.90 -17.03
N GLU A 92 -2.97 31.37 -18.22
CA GLU A 92 -1.60 31.75 -18.54
C GLU A 92 -1.00 32.57 -17.39
N ASP A 93 0.31 32.39 -17.14
CA ASP A 93 1.15 33.12 -16.17
C ASP A 93 1.40 32.47 -14.80
N LEU A 94 1.86 31.22 -14.75
CA LEU A 94 2.87 30.79 -13.76
C LEU A 94 3.76 29.67 -14.33
N SER A 95 4.68 30.10 -15.19
CA SER A 95 5.84 29.33 -15.63
C SER A 95 6.83 29.10 -14.48
N PHE A 96 6.48 28.23 -13.54
CA PHE A 96 7.48 27.54 -12.73
C PHE A 96 7.86 26.25 -13.43
N THR A 97 9.09 26.27 -13.94
CA THR A 97 9.85 25.16 -14.49
C THR A 97 9.75 23.88 -13.64
N SER A 98 8.92 22.91 -14.03
CA SER A 98 9.08 21.52 -13.57
C SER A 98 9.49 20.68 -14.77
N LYS A 99 10.79 20.41 -14.89
CA LYS A 99 11.37 19.45 -15.85
C LYS A 99 11.06 17.99 -15.45
N SER A 100 9.88 17.74 -14.89
CA SER A 100 9.49 16.44 -14.34
C SER A 100 8.53 15.75 -15.32
N PHE A 101 8.84 14.52 -15.70
CA PHE A 101 8.01 13.69 -16.55
C PHE A 101 6.79 13.17 -15.77
N PRO A 102 5.55 13.38 -16.25
CA PRO A 102 4.35 12.94 -15.55
C PRO A 102 4.26 11.41 -15.54
N VAL A 103 4.09 10.85 -14.35
CA VAL A 103 3.99 9.40 -14.08
C VAL A 103 2.85 8.74 -14.87
N GLU A 104 1.82 9.50 -15.22
CA GLU A 104 0.67 9.07 -16.02
C GLU A 104 1.02 8.67 -17.46
N GLN A 105 2.05 9.30 -18.01
CA GLN A 105 2.48 9.08 -19.40
C GLN A 105 3.44 7.89 -19.51
N LEU A 106 3.83 7.31 -18.38
CA LEU A 106 4.72 6.17 -18.31
C LEU A 106 3.94 4.87 -18.58
N GLN A 107 3.97 4.39 -19.82
CA GLN A 107 3.27 3.15 -20.21
C GLN A 107 4.20 2.00 -20.58
N THR A 108 5.45 2.30 -20.93
CA THR A 108 6.39 1.29 -21.42
C THR A 108 7.76 1.41 -20.76
N PHE A 109 8.48 0.30 -20.67
CA PHE A 109 9.80 0.26 -20.07
C PHE A 109 10.85 1.14 -20.80
N PRO A 110 10.87 1.24 -22.15
CA PRO A 110 11.77 2.18 -22.82
C PRO A 110 11.52 3.65 -22.45
N GLN A 111 10.25 4.04 -22.22
CA GLN A 111 9.92 5.37 -21.74
C GLN A 111 10.45 5.62 -20.33
N LEU A 112 10.45 4.59 -19.47
CA LEU A 112 11.08 4.68 -18.15
C LEU A 112 12.57 4.98 -18.28
N LEU A 113 13.31 4.23 -19.10
CA LEU A 113 14.74 4.43 -19.29
C LEU A 113 15.07 5.83 -19.83
N GLN A 114 14.30 6.32 -20.80
CA GLN A 114 14.52 7.63 -21.41
C GLN A 114 14.21 8.79 -20.46
N ASN A 115 13.26 8.61 -19.54
CA ASN A 115 12.78 9.67 -18.66
C ASN A 115 13.20 9.48 -17.19
N ILE A 116 14.08 8.51 -16.89
CA ILE A 116 14.46 8.16 -15.53
C ILE A 116 15.02 9.35 -14.75
N HIS A 117 15.78 10.22 -15.42
CA HIS A 117 16.37 11.43 -14.82
C HIS A 117 15.36 12.56 -14.54
N HIS A 118 14.17 12.47 -15.13
CA HIS A 118 13.11 13.46 -15.00
C HIS A 118 11.90 12.90 -14.25
N LEU A 119 11.94 11.64 -13.81
CA LEU A 119 10.79 11.01 -13.18
C LEU A 119 10.78 11.29 -11.68
N GLU A 120 9.71 11.89 -11.20
CA GLU A 120 9.46 12.10 -9.78
C GLU A 120 8.35 11.17 -9.29
N PHE A 121 8.47 10.65 -8.07
CA PHE A 121 7.42 9.82 -7.50
C PHE A 121 6.17 10.63 -7.17
N PRO A 122 4.97 10.08 -7.41
CA PRO A 122 3.72 10.81 -7.22
C PRO A 122 3.54 11.18 -5.74
N SER A 123 2.84 12.30 -5.48
CA SER A 123 2.46 12.73 -4.11
C SER A 123 1.63 11.67 -3.35
N ARG A 124 0.97 10.77 -4.08
CA ARG A 124 0.20 9.63 -3.57
C ARG A 124 0.99 8.33 -3.72
N MET A 125 1.70 7.92 -2.67
CA MET A 125 2.57 6.74 -2.73
C MET A 125 1.83 5.43 -3.02
N GLY A 126 0.52 5.32 -2.70
CA GLY A 126 -0.26 4.14 -3.01
C GLY A 126 -0.30 3.74 -4.49
N SER A 127 -0.19 4.70 -5.42
CA SER A 127 -0.16 4.39 -6.86
C SER A 127 1.12 3.72 -7.33
N VAL A 128 2.18 3.76 -6.52
CA VAL A 128 3.42 3.05 -6.79
C VAL A 128 3.20 1.55 -6.74
N LEU A 129 2.44 1.04 -5.75
CA LEU A 129 2.21 -0.39 -5.55
C LEU A 129 1.50 -1.08 -6.72
N THR A 130 0.69 -0.34 -7.48
CA THR A 130 -0.03 -0.88 -8.65
C THR A 130 0.74 -0.79 -9.97
N ASN A 131 1.79 0.03 -10.03
CA ASN A 131 2.47 0.28 -11.29
C ASN A 131 3.84 -0.43 -11.30
N PRO A 132 4.00 -1.52 -12.07
CA PRO A 132 5.26 -2.26 -12.10
C PRO A 132 6.44 -1.43 -12.59
N LEU A 133 6.22 -0.42 -13.44
CA LEU A 133 7.30 0.46 -13.89
C LEU A 133 7.80 1.37 -12.77
N LEU A 134 6.91 1.81 -11.86
CA LEU A 134 7.29 2.59 -10.69
C LEU A 134 7.94 1.72 -9.62
N LEU A 135 7.49 0.47 -9.46
CA LEU A 135 8.17 -0.50 -8.60
C LEU A 135 9.59 -0.80 -9.09
N HIS A 136 9.77 -0.99 -10.41
CA HIS A 136 11.11 -1.11 -11.00
C HIS A 136 11.97 0.14 -10.74
N TYR A 137 11.39 1.33 -10.95
CA TYR A 137 12.11 2.58 -10.70
C TYR A 137 12.52 2.73 -9.24
N MET A 138 11.67 2.30 -8.31
CA MET A 138 11.94 2.32 -6.87
C MET A 138 13.14 1.44 -6.52
N ASN A 139 13.27 0.26 -7.12
CA ASN A 139 14.46 -0.60 -6.95
C ASN A 139 15.74 -0.01 -7.54
N CYS A 140 15.65 0.91 -8.50
CA CYS A 140 16.83 1.55 -9.11
C CYS A 140 17.35 2.75 -8.32
N ILE A 141 16.50 3.42 -7.53
CA ILE A 141 16.86 4.64 -6.82
C ILE A 141 17.36 4.32 -5.41
N LYS A 142 18.47 4.94 -5.03
CA LYS A 142 19.09 4.83 -3.69
C LYS A 142 18.64 5.91 -2.69
N ASP A 143 17.57 6.63 -2.99
CA ASP A 143 17.04 7.67 -2.13
C ASP A 143 16.08 7.08 -1.10
N GLU A 144 16.59 6.94 0.12
CA GLU A 144 15.88 6.43 1.30
C GLU A 144 14.59 7.21 1.62
N SER A 145 14.51 8.49 1.24
CA SER A 145 13.33 9.31 1.52
C SER A 145 12.07 8.78 0.84
N ILE A 146 12.21 8.16 -0.33
CA ILE A 146 11.12 7.61 -1.13
C ILE A 146 10.56 6.36 -0.45
N TYR A 147 11.44 5.47 0.00
CA TYR A 147 11.06 4.26 0.72
C TYR A 147 10.41 4.59 2.07
N LEU A 148 10.96 5.59 2.78
CA LEU A 148 10.38 6.11 4.02
C LEU A 148 8.97 6.70 3.79
N ARG A 149 8.76 7.35 2.65
CA ARG A 149 7.47 7.95 2.29
C ARG A 149 6.42 6.89 1.94
N LEU A 150 6.81 5.84 1.23
CA LEU A 150 5.94 4.69 0.96
C LEU A 150 5.59 3.95 2.25
N SER A 151 6.58 3.61 3.07
CA SER A 151 6.38 2.89 4.33
C SER A 151 5.52 3.68 5.32
N TYR A 152 5.70 5.01 5.42
CA TYR A 152 4.82 5.86 6.22
C TYR A 152 3.37 5.82 5.72
N TRP A 153 3.15 6.01 4.42
CA TRP A 153 1.81 5.96 3.83
C TRP A 153 1.15 4.59 4.06
N MET A 154 1.88 3.51 3.81
CA MET A 154 1.39 2.15 3.98
C MET A 154 1.04 1.85 5.44
N GLY A 155 1.89 2.25 6.39
CA GLY A 155 1.62 2.09 7.82
C GLY A 155 0.36 2.84 8.28
N GLN A 156 0.10 4.04 7.74
CA GLN A 156 -1.18 4.73 8.00
C GLN A 156 -2.37 3.93 7.46
N MET A 157 -2.31 3.49 6.20
CA MET A 157 -3.42 2.76 5.57
C MET A 157 -3.70 1.42 6.26
N LEU A 158 -2.66 0.65 6.59
CA LEU A 158 -2.80 -0.61 7.33
C LEU A 158 -3.42 -0.40 8.71
N GLN A 159 -3.00 0.64 9.43
CA GLN A 159 -3.56 0.94 10.75
C GLN A 159 -5.02 1.42 10.67
N GLU A 160 -5.35 2.27 9.70
CA GLU A 160 -6.71 2.78 9.51
C GLU A 160 -7.66 1.64 9.13
N GLU A 161 -7.37 0.90 8.07
CA GLU A 161 -8.27 -0.12 7.51
C GLU A 161 -8.42 -1.35 8.42
N CYS A 162 -7.39 -1.73 9.17
CA CYS A 162 -7.48 -2.85 10.11
C CYS A 162 -8.50 -2.62 11.23
N THR A 163 -8.75 -1.36 11.63
CA THR A 163 -9.78 -1.07 12.65
C THR A 163 -11.21 -1.34 12.14
N TRP A 164 -11.42 -1.26 10.82
CA TRP A 164 -12.72 -1.50 10.20
C TRP A 164 -13.06 -2.98 10.05
N CYS A 165 -12.05 -3.84 9.84
CA CYS A 165 -12.23 -5.30 9.79
C CYS A 165 -12.86 -5.89 11.07
N VAL A 166 -12.68 -5.23 12.22
CA VAL A 166 -13.23 -5.68 13.51
C VAL A 166 -14.70 -5.27 13.69
N VAL A 167 -15.17 -4.24 12.98
CA VAL A 167 -16.45 -3.57 13.28
C VAL A 167 -17.49 -3.73 12.16
N ASP A 168 -17.09 -3.82 10.88
CA ASP A 168 -18.04 -3.85 9.77
C ASP A 168 -17.57 -4.73 8.58
N LYS A 169 -18.42 -5.70 8.17
CA LYS A 169 -18.17 -6.63 7.05
C LYS A 169 -18.06 -6.02 5.64
N PRO A 170 -18.69 -4.89 5.26
CA PRO A 170 -18.60 -4.38 3.89
C PRO A 170 -17.22 -3.81 3.52
N CYS A 171 -16.35 -3.50 4.49
CA CYS A 171 -14.98 -3.04 4.24
C CYS A 171 -13.96 -4.19 4.06
N GLU A 172 -14.35 -5.45 4.31
CA GLU A 172 -13.43 -6.58 4.23
C GLU A 172 -12.91 -6.82 2.81
N GLU A 173 -13.77 -6.68 1.78
CA GLU A 173 -13.34 -6.87 0.38
C GLU A 173 -12.35 -5.81 -0.08
N GLU A 174 -12.55 -4.55 0.33
CA GLU A 174 -11.65 -3.46 -0.03
C GLU A 174 -10.31 -3.61 0.69
N PHE A 175 -10.32 -3.96 1.98
CA PHE A 175 -9.10 -4.26 2.71
C PHE A 175 -8.36 -5.48 2.14
N ARG A 176 -9.09 -6.54 1.77
CA ARG A 176 -8.53 -7.70 1.09
C ARG A 176 -7.84 -7.31 -0.21
N SER A 177 -8.49 -6.49 -1.04
CA SER A 177 -7.93 -6.00 -2.30
C SER A 177 -6.66 -5.16 -2.10
N PHE A 178 -6.61 -4.41 -0.99
CA PHE A 178 -5.45 -3.64 -0.60
C PHE A 178 -4.28 -4.53 -0.17
N LEU A 179 -4.51 -5.50 0.73
CA LEU A 179 -3.49 -6.48 1.13
C LEU A 179 -2.99 -7.30 -0.06
N GLU A 180 -3.88 -7.69 -0.99
CA GLU A 180 -3.50 -8.40 -2.21
C GLU A 180 -2.59 -7.53 -3.11
N THR A 181 -2.85 -6.22 -3.18
CA THR A 181 -2.01 -5.28 -3.95
C THR A 181 -0.62 -5.16 -3.33
N ILE A 182 -0.54 -5.07 -1.99
CA ILE A 182 0.72 -5.06 -1.26
C ILE A 182 1.48 -6.37 -1.53
N TYR A 183 0.82 -7.52 -1.34
CA TYR A 183 1.44 -8.82 -1.54
C TYR A 183 2.00 -8.99 -2.97
N LYS A 184 1.26 -8.54 -3.99
CA LYS A 184 1.76 -8.53 -5.38
C LYS A 184 2.99 -7.64 -5.54
N ALA A 185 3.03 -6.49 -4.87
CA ALA A 185 4.19 -5.61 -4.89
C ALA A 185 5.40 -6.25 -4.18
N GLU A 186 5.23 -6.89 -3.03
CA GLU A 186 6.30 -7.63 -2.34
C GLU A 186 6.84 -8.78 -3.19
N CYS A 187 5.96 -9.57 -3.81
CA CYS A 187 6.34 -10.62 -4.77
C CYS A 187 7.14 -10.08 -5.95
N PHE A 188 6.77 -8.90 -6.45
CA PHE A 188 7.45 -8.27 -7.58
C PHE A 188 8.84 -7.74 -7.19
N LEU A 189 8.95 -7.11 -6.02
CA LEU A 189 10.21 -6.58 -5.50
C LEU A 189 11.12 -7.68 -4.95
N GLN A 190 10.55 -8.85 -4.64
CA GLN A 190 11.18 -9.94 -3.90
C GLN A 190 11.69 -9.49 -2.52
N GLU A 191 10.99 -8.54 -1.92
CA GLU A 191 11.34 -7.93 -0.64
C GLU A 191 10.06 -7.54 0.10
N GLY A 192 10.00 -7.80 1.41
CA GLY A 192 8.88 -7.41 2.27
C GLY A 192 8.97 -5.96 2.71
N PHE A 193 7.83 -5.31 2.91
CA PHE A 193 7.81 -3.94 3.42
C PHE A 193 7.87 -3.90 4.95
N SER A 194 8.72 -3.02 5.50
CA SER A 194 8.81 -2.80 6.96
C SER A 194 7.49 -2.39 7.61
N ALA A 195 6.62 -1.68 6.87
CA ALA A 195 5.30 -1.31 7.34
C ALA A 195 4.36 -2.53 7.50
N CYS A 196 4.50 -3.53 6.63
CA CYS A 196 3.76 -4.80 6.71
C CYS A 196 4.26 -5.64 7.88
N GLU A 197 5.57 -5.72 8.08
CA GLU A 197 6.16 -6.41 9.24
C GLU A 197 5.65 -5.82 10.57
N GLU A 198 5.74 -4.48 10.73
CA GLU A 198 5.27 -3.79 11.93
C GLU A 198 3.76 -4.00 12.16
N PHE A 199 2.99 -4.06 11.07
CA PHE A 199 1.57 -4.35 11.11
C PHE A 199 1.29 -5.80 11.55
N LEU A 200 1.97 -6.78 10.97
CA LEU A 200 1.78 -8.21 11.26
C LEU A 200 2.13 -8.54 12.71
N TYR A 201 3.24 -8.01 13.24
CA TYR A 201 3.62 -8.23 14.64
C TYR A 201 2.60 -7.71 15.64
N LYS A 202 1.86 -6.64 15.30
CA LYS A 202 0.80 -6.09 16.14
C LYS A 202 -0.53 -6.81 15.97
N THR A 203 -0.80 -7.35 14.78
CA THR A 203 -2.13 -7.90 14.44
C THR A 203 -2.22 -9.40 14.61
N LEU A 204 -1.18 -10.18 14.32
CA LEU A 204 -1.18 -11.64 14.46
C LEU A 204 -1.62 -12.13 15.85
N PRO A 205 -1.19 -11.53 16.99
CA PRO A 205 -1.65 -11.94 18.31
C PRO A 205 -3.15 -11.71 18.56
N LEU A 206 -3.79 -10.82 17.80
CA LEU A 206 -5.20 -10.45 17.93
C LEU A 206 -6.07 -11.04 16.83
N TRP A 207 -5.46 -11.66 15.82
CA TRP A 207 -6.13 -12.15 14.63
C TRP A 207 -6.80 -13.51 14.89
N ASP A 208 -8.02 -13.67 14.38
CA ASP A 208 -8.84 -14.88 14.57
C ASP A 208 -8.60 -15.97 13.51
N GLY A 209 -7.77 -15.69 12.50
CA GLY A 209 -7.46 -16.61 11.41
C GLY A 209 -8.52 -16.69 10.30
N VAL A 210 -9.58 -15.86 10.36
CA VAL A 210 -10.70 -15.93 9.41
C VAL A 210 -10.61 -14.82 8.36
N CYS A 211 -10.52 -13.56 8.80
CA CYS A 211 -10.48 -12.41 7.91
C CYS A 211 -9.19 -12.36 7.10
N CYS A 212 -9.29 -12.15 5.78
CA CYS A 212 -8.15 -11.98 4.86
C CYS A 212 -7.06 -13.06 4.98
N ARG A 213 -7.45 -14.32 5.23
CA ARG A 213 -6.51 -15.42 5.51
C ARG A 213 -5.41 -15.58 4.46
N SER A 214 -5.79 -15.61 3.18
CA SER A 214 -4.82 -15.77 2.08
C SER A 214 -3.83 -14.62 2.04
N GLU A 215 -4.32 -13.40 2.21
CA GLU A 215 -3.50 -12.19 2.07
C GLU A 215 -2.59 -12.02 3.28
N VAL A 216 -3.09 -12.22 4.50
CA VAL A 216 -2.27 -12.16 5.72
C VAL A 216 -1.17 -13.22 5.69
N LEU A 217 -1.50 -14.47 5.33
CA LEU A 217 -0.49 -15.53 5.23
C LEU A 217 0.49 -15.29 4.08
N GLY A 218 0.06 -14.65 2.99
CA GLY A 218 0.95 -14.21 1.92
C GLY A 218 1.92 -13.12 2.37
N LEU A 219 1.46 -12.12 3.14
CA LEU A 219 2.35 -11.10 3.70
C LEU A 219 3.31 -11.69 4.74
N VAL A 220 2.86 -12.70 5.50
CA VAL A 220 3.72 -13.44 6.44
C VAL A 220 4.88 -14.11 5.73
N SER A 221 4.73 -14.58 4.49
CA SER A 221 5.82 -15.23 3.75
C SER A 221 6.91 -14.26 3.30
N TRP A 222 6.69 -12.94 3.37
CA TRP A 222 7.69 -11.93 3.02
C TRP A 222 8.34 -11.23 4.23
N ILE A 223 8.06 -11.67 5.46
CA ILE A 223 8.71 -11.11 6.65
C ILE A 223 10.22 -11.31 6.55
N PRO A 224 11.04 -10.25 6.73
CA PRO A 224 12.49 -10.37 6.64
C PRO A 224 13.05 -11.24 7.77
N LEU A 225 14.20 -11.86 7.51
CA LEU A 225 14.87 -12.68 8.52
C LEU A 225 15.35 -11.78 9.68
N SER A 226 14.87 -12.06 10.88
CA SER A 226 15.19 -11.31 12.10
C SER A 226 15.69 -12.26 13.20
N SER A 227 15.89 -11.74 14.42
CA SER A 227 16.37 -12.57 15.52
C SER A 227 15.37 -13.68 15.83
N PHE A 228 15.85 -14.87 16.17
CA PHE A 228 14.96 -15.99 16.53
C PHE A 228 14.00 -15.62 17.67
N SER A 229 14.43 -14.77 18.61
CA SER A 229 13.58 -14.29 19.70
C SER A 229 12.36 -13.54 19.17
N ASP A 230 12.57 -12.63 18.21
CA ASP A 230 11.51 -11.78 17.66
C ASP A 230 10.54 -12.60 16.80
N VAL A 231 11.07 -13.43 15.89
CA VAL A 231 10.23 -14.31 15.05
C VAL A 231 9.41 -15.25 15.94
N LYS A 232 10.01 -15.77 17.02
CA LYS A 232 9.29 -16.64 17.96
C LYS A 232 8.12 -15.91 18.62
N SER A 233 8.37 -14.76 19.23
CA SER A 233 7.35 -14.05 20.00
C SER A 233 6.24 -13.46 19.14
N TYR A 234 6.58 -12.90 17.98
CA TYR A 234 5.63 -12.12 17.18
C TYR A 234 4.97 -12.91 16.04
N LEU A 235 5.56 -14.03 15.61
CA LEU A 235 5.06 -14.82 14.49
C LEU A 235 4.72 -16.25 14.90
N TYR A 236 5.67 -17.00 15.47
CA TYR A 236 5.43 -18.43 15.76
C TYR A 236 4.42 -18.64 16.88
N ASP A 237 4.55 -17.95 18.02
CA ASP A 237 3.66 -18.16 19.16
C ASP A 237 2.18 -17.84 18.80
N PRO A 238 1.86 -16.71 18.13
CA PRO A 238 0.49 -16.45 17.65
C PRO A 238 -0.02 -17.47 16.63
N LEU A 239 0.80 -17.80 15.63
CA LEU A 239 0.40 -18.78 14.60
C LEU A 239 0.22 -20.18 15.20
N ALA A 240 1.02 -20.57 16.19
CA ALA A 240 0.88 -21.85 16.86
C ALA A 240 -0.45 -21.95 17.62
N GLN A 241 -0.86 -20.90 18.33
CA GLN A 241 -2.16 -20.85 19.01
C GLN A 241 -3.32 -21.06 18.03
N LEU A 242 -3.30 -20.35 16.88
CA LEU A 242 -4.28 -20.54 15.81
C LEU A 242 -4.17 -21.92 15.16
N PHE A 243 -2.96 -22.43 14.97
CA PHE A 243 -2.71 -23.74 14.37
C PHE A 243 -3.36 -24.86 15.20
N PHE A 244 -3.19 -24.88 16.53
CA PHE A 244 -3.74 -25.94 17.35
C PHE A 244 -5.27 -25.93 17.44
N THR A 245 -5.89 -24.77 17.31
CA THR A 245 -7.34 -24.58 17.48
C THR A 245 -8.14 -24.64 16.17
N SER A 246 -7.45 -24.70 15.02
CA SER A 246 -8.07 -24.55 13.69
C SER A 246 -8.24 -25.86 12.91
N SER A 247 -8.95 -25.73 11.77
CA SER A 247 -9.21 -26.83 10.85
C SER A 247 -7.95 -27.32 10.13
N ILE A 248 -8.00 -28.54 9.58
CA ILE A 248 -6.89 -29.12 8.79
C ILE A 248 -6.52 -28.22 7.60
N TYR A 249 -7.50 -27.60 6.94
CA TYR A 249 -7.25 -26.69 5.82
C TYR A 249 -6.46 -25.44 6.25
N PHE A 250 -6.79 -24.87 7.42
CA PHE A 250 -6.04 -23.74 7.96
C PHE A 250 -4.60 -24.15 8.28
N LYS A 251 -4.42 -25.31 8.93
CA LYS A 251 -3.10 -25.88 9.25
C LYS A 251 -2.24 -26.02 7.98
N CYS A 252 -2.80 -26.55 6.90
CA CYS A 252 -2.11 -26.65 5.62
C CYS A 252 -1.67 -25.28 5.07
N SER A 253 -2.57 -24.29 5.09
CA SER A 253 -2.21 -22.93 4.62
C SER A 253 -1.12 -22.26 5.45
N VAL A 254 -1.11 -22.47 6.77
CA VAL A 254 -0.02 -21.98 7.63
C VAL A 254 1.30 -22.66 7.27
N LEU A 255 1.30 -23.98 7.09
CA LEU A 255 2.51 -24.72 6.69
C LEU A 255 3.04 -24.28 5.32
N GLU A 256 2.13 -24.01 4.37
CA GLU A 256 2.48 -23.49 3.05
C GLU A 256 3.10 -22.10 3.12
N SER A 257 2.49 -21.19 3.88
CA SER A 257 3.04 -19.84 4.12
C SER A 257 4.40 -19.88 4.82
N LEU A 258 4.57 -20.72 5.85
CA LEU A 258 5.87 -20.89 6.52
C LEU A 258 6.93 -21.51 5.61
N LYS A 259 6.53 -22.41 4.71
CA LYS A 259 7.43 -22.96 3.69
C LYS A 259 7.88 -21.86 2.73
N GLU A 260 6.96 -21.04 2.23
CA GLU A 260 7.29 -19.90 1.36
C GLU A 260 8.19 -18.89 2.07
N LEU A 261 7.95 -18.59 3.35
CA LEU A 261 8.82 -17.76 4.18
C LEU A 261 10.26 -18.25 4.17
N LEU A 262 10.45 -19.54 4.44
CA LEU A 262 11.78 -20.16 4.43
C LEU A 262 12.42 -20.11 3.04
N GLN A 263 11.63 -20.28 1.98
CA GLN A 263 12.13 -20.17 0.60
C GLN A 263 12.58 -18.75 0.29
N ASN A 264 11.80 -17.74 0.68
CA ASN A 264 12.15 -16.34 0.49
C ASN A 264 13.39 -15.95 1.28
N TRP A 265 13.55 -16.43 2.51
CA TRP A 265 14.79 -16.26 3.29
C TRP A 265 15.99 -16.89 2.60
N LEU A 266 15.86 -18.10 2.06
CA LEU A 266 16.94 -18.75 1.33
C LEU A 266 17.32 -17.96 0.09
N SER A 267 16.34 -17.52 -0.69
CA SER A 267 16.57 -16.70 -1.89
C SER A 267 17.25 -15.36 -1.57
N GLY A 268 16.82 -14.67 -0.51
CA GLY A 268 17.44 -13.41 -0.08
C GLY A 268 18.90 -13.58 0.35
N ASN A 269 19.21 -14.64 1.09
CA ASN A 269 20.58 -14.93 1.54
C ASN A 269 21.54 -15.25 0.38
N VAL A 270 21.07 -15.96 -0.66
CA VAL A 270 21.90 -16.26 -1.84
C VAL A 270 22.30 -14.99 -2.58
N VAL A 271 21.36 -14.05 -2.76
CA VAL A 271 21.63 -12.76 -3.42
C VAL A 271 22.65 -11.93 -2.64
N GLN A 272 22.61 -11.97 -1.31
CA GLN A 272 23.53 -11.21 -0.46
C GLN A 272 24.95 -11.82 -0.45
N ALA A 273 25.08 -13.14 -0.52
CA ALA A 273 26.37 -13.82 -0.64
C ALA A 273 27.08 -13.55 -1.99
N ASP A 274 26.32 -13.41 -3.08
CA ASP A 274 26.86 -13.07 -4.41
C ASP A 274 27.38 -11.61 -4.47
N LEU A 275 26.74 -10.70 -3.73
CA LEU A 275 27.17 -9.30 -3.61
C LEU A 275 28.44 -9.12 -2.76
N GLU A 276 28.64 -9.96 -1.75
CA GLU A 276 29.85 -9.94 -0.90
C GLU A 276 31.07 -10.61 -1.54
N SER A 277 30.86 -11.40 -2.60
CA SER A 277 31.91 -12.11 -3.34
C SER A 277 32.34 -11.42 -4.65
N SER A 278 31.71 -10.30 -5.01
CA SER A 278 32.00 -9.47 -6.20
C SER A 278 32.70 -8.16 -5.84
#